data_AF-A0A059ATR4-F1
#
_entry.id   AF-A0A059ATR4-F1
#
_cell.length_a   1.000
_cell.length_b   1.000
_cell.length_c   1.000
_cell.angle_alpha   90.00
_cell.angle_beta   90.00
_cell.angle_gamma   90.00
#
_symmetry.space_group_name_H-M   'P 1'
#
loop_
_entity.id
_entity.type
_entity.pdbx_description
1 polymer ?
#
loop_
_entity_poly.entity_id
_entity_poly.type
_entity_poly.pdbx_seq_one_letter_code
_entity_poly.pdbx_strand_id
1 'polypeptide(L)'
;MVSGSGLCVKRVVVDGRHHMLGRLASVLAKELLNGQRVVVVRCEEICLSGGLVRQKMKYMRFLRKRMNTKPSHGPIHFRAPAKILWRTIRGMIPHKTKRGAAALARLKTFEGVPPPYDKVKRMVIPDALKVLRLQAGHKYCLLGRLSSEVGWNHYETIKVRYEHYFLLYIFCAWASWGSVT
;
A
#
# COMPACT_ATOMS: atom_id res chain seq x y z
N MET A 1 -23.17 11.21 5.45
CA MET A 1 -22.96 10.05 4.55
C MET A 1 -22.29 8.96 5.36
N VAL A 2 -23.04 7.88 5.61
CA VAL A 2 -22.73 6.85 6.60
C VAL A 2 -21.40 6.18 6.28
N SER A 3 -20.39 6.43 7.11
CA SER A 3 -19.20 5.59 7.20
C SER A 3 -19.64 4.22 7.74
N GLY A 4 -20.00 3.31 6.84
CA GLY A 4 -20.31 1.91 7.16
C GLY A 4 -19.07 1.11 7.61
N SER A 5 -18.24 1.67 8.50
CA SER A 5 -17.14 0.98 9.18
C SER A 5 -17.41 0.87 10.69
N GLY A 6 -18.67 0.65 11.08
CA GLY A 6 -19.00 0.12 12.39
C GLY A 6 -18.71 -1.38 12.43
N LEU A 7 -17.73 -1.78 13.26
CA LEU A 7 -17.45 -3.15 13.73
C LEU A 7 -17.77 -4.28 12.74
N CYS A 8 -16.90 -4.53 11.77
CA CYS A 8 -17.02 -5.74 10.93
C CYS A 8 -15.92 -6.75 11.31
N VAL A 9 -16.31 -7.83 11.96
CA VAL A 9 -15.42 -8.94 12.36
C VAL A 9 -14.74 -9.62 11.15
N LYS A 10 -15.20 -9.30 9.92
CA LYS A 10 -14.72 -9.84 8.64
C LYS A 10 -13.46 -9.09 8.16
N ARG A 11 -12.50 -9.84 7.59
CA ARG A 11 -11.26 -9.28 7.02
C ARG A 11 -11.58 -8.27 5.92
N VAL A 12 -11.12 -7.03 6.07
CA VAL A 12 -11.29 -5.97 5.06
C VAL A 12 -10.06 -5.95 4.16
N VAL A 13 -10.29 -6.07 2.85
CA VAL A 13 -9.25 -5.95 1.83
C VAL A 13 -9.35 -4.57 1.23
N VAL A 14 -8.29 -3.77 1.36
CA VAL A 14 -8.20 -2.41 0.86
C VAL A 14 -7.31 -2.37 -0.36
N ASP A 15 -7.79 -1.68 -1.38
CA ASP A 15 -7.03 -1.39 -2.58
C ASP A 15 -6.11 -0.17 -2.39
N GLY A 16 -4.82 -0.31 -2.64
CA GLY A 16 -3.83 0.77 -2.57
C GLY A 16 -3.78 1.68 -3.81
N ARG A 17 -4.43 1.29 -4.92
CA ARG A 17 -4.33 2.02 -6.20
C ARG A 17 -4.75 3.48 -6.09
N HIS A 18 -3.88 4.40 -6.50
CA HIS A 18 -4.17 5.85 -6.51
C HIS A 18 -4.62 6.45 -5.18
N HIS A 19 -4.28 5.82 -4.05
CA HIS A 19 -4.51 6.39 -2.73
C HIS A 19 -3.33 7.24 -2.29
N MET A 20 -3.60 8.31 -1.55
CA MET A 20 -2.60 9.18 -0.95
C MET A 20 -2.02 8.51 0.31
N LEU A 21 -0.72 8.17 0.28
CA LEU A 21 -0.06 7.35 1.30
C LEU A 21 -0.36 7.78 2.75
N GLY A 22 -0.24 9.06 3.06
CA GLY A 22 -0.44 9.57 4.42
C GLY A 22 -1.90 9.53 4.88
N ARG A 23 -2.83 9.87 3.98
CA ARG A 23 -4.27 9.87 4.30
C ARG A 23 -4.78 8.44 4.48
N LEU A 24 -4.38 7.54 3.58
CA LEU A 24 -4.66 6.11 3.69
C LEU A 24 -4.15 5.56 5.02
N ALA A 25 -2.89 5.84 5.37
CA ALA A 25 -2.29 5.35 6.61
C ALA A 25 -3.03 5.84 7.87
N SER A 26 -3.53 7.08 7.88
CA SER A 26 -4.28 7.64 9.02
C SER A 26 -5.59 6.91 9.27
N VAL A 27 -6.39 6.72 8.21
CA VAL A 27 -7.66 5.98 8.31
C VAL A 27 -7.40 4.54 8.74
N LEU A 28 -6.42 3.87 8.13
CA LEU A 28 -6.07 2.50 8.49
C LEU A 28 -5.57 2.36 9.93
N ALA A 29 -4.79 3.32 10.43
CA ALA A 29 -4.31 3.30 11.81
C ALA A 29 -5.47 3.32 12.82
N LYS A 30 -6.50 4.14 12.56
CA LYS A 30 -7.70 4.21 13.41
C LYS A 30 -8.48 2.90 13.37
N GLU A 31 -8.71 2.34 12.19
CA GLU A 31 -9.42 1.07 12.02
C GLU A 31 -8.72 -0.10 12.72
N LEU A 32 -7.38 -0.16 12.65
CA LEU A 32 -6.59 -1.19 13.34
C LEU A 32 -6.72 -1.09 14.87
N LEU A 33 -6.79 0.13 15.41
CA LEU A 33 -7.00 0.38 16.84
C LEU A 33 -8.43 0.07 17.31
N ASN A 34 -9.42 0.22 16.41
CA ASN A 34 -10.81 -0.15 16.65
C ASN A 34 -11.03 -1.67 16.65
N GLY A 35 -10.06 -2.47 16.19
CA GLY A 35 -10.16 -3.93 16.19
C GLY A 35 -10.18 -4.56 14.79
N GLN A 36 -10.20 -3.76 13.74
CA GLN A 36 -10.39 -4.24 12.38
C GLN A 36 -9.16 -5.03 11.88
N ARG A 37 -9.40 -6.14 11.17
CA ARG A 37 -8.35 -6.87 10.44
C ARG A 37 -8.30 -6.37 9.00
N VAL A 38 -7.22 -5.66 8.67
CA VAL A 38 -7.05 -4.99 7.38
C VAL A 38 -5.92 -5.64 6.59
N VAL A 39 -6.19 -5.91 5.32
CA VAL A 39 -5.19 -6.29 4.33
C VAL A 39 -5.13 -5.22 3.25
N VAL A 40 -3.97 -4.60 3.05
CA VAL A 40 -3.74 -3.66 1.96
C VAL A 40 -3.03 -4.38 0.82
N VAL A 41 -3.59 -4.23 -0.37
CA VAL A 41 -3.13 -4.86 -1.60
C VAL A 41 -2.71 -3.76 -2.58
N ARG A 42 -1.79 -4.06 -3.52
CA ARG A 42 -1.28 -3.08 -4.50
C ARG A 42 -0.58 -1.88 -3.89
N CYS A 43 0.31 -2.12 -2.92
CA CYS A 43 1.04 -1.04 -2.25
C CYS A 43 1.95 -0.24 -3.20
N GLU A 44 2.36 -0.81 -4.32
CA GLU A 44 3.18 -0.17 -5.36
C GLU A 44 2.46 0.96 -6.12
N GLU A 45 1.12 0.91 -6.21
CA GLU A 45 0.30 1.90 -6.91
C GLU A 45 -0.15 3.07 -6.02
N ILE A 46 0.32 3.09 -4.76
CA ILE A 46 0.06 4.19 -3.82
C ILE A 46 0.75 5.46 -4.32
N CYS A 47 0.06 6.60 -4.17
CA CYS A 47 0.56 7.91 -4.57
C CYS A 47 1.14 8.71 -3.40
N LEU A 48 2.18 9.46 -3.73
CA LEU A 48 2.74 10.54 -2.91
C LEU A 48 2.58 11.85 -3.69
N SER A 49 2.16 12.92 -3.02
CA SER A 49 2.10 14.24 -3.64
C SER A 49 3.50 14.79 -3.89
N GLY A 50 3.69 15.54 -4.98
CA GLY A 50 4.99 16.09 -5.36
C GLY A 50 5.74 15.20 -6.36
N GLY A 51 6.62 15.84 -7.13
CA GLY A 51 7.41 15.18 -8.16
C GLY A 51 8.40 14.15 -7.61
N LEU A 52 8.79 13.22 -8.49
CA LEU A 52 9.71 12.11 -8.21
C LEU A 52 11.02 12.57 -7.57
N VAL A 53 11.67 13.59 -8.13
CA VAL A 53 12.94 14.15 -7.63
C VAL A 53 12.81 14.60 -6.17
N ARG A 54 11.74 15.33 -5.83
CA ARG A 54 11.51 15.82 -4.45
C ARG A 54 11.35 14.65 -3.48
N GLN A 55 10.56 13.64 -3.85
CA GLN A 55 10.31 12.49 -2.99
C GLN A 55 11.55 11.59 -2.87
N LYS A 56 12.30 11.42 -3.95
CA LYS A 56 13.60 10.75 -3.94
C LYS A 56 14.56 11.44 -2.99
N MET A 57 14.72 12.76 -3.08
CA MET A 57 15.62 13.51 -2.20
C MET A 57 15.23 13.37 -0.72
N LYS A 58 13.92 13.36 -0.42
CA LYS A 58 13.42 13.09 0.94
C LYS A 58 13.80 11.69 1.42
N TYR A 59 13.65 10.68 0.56
CA TYR A 59 13.97 9.29 0.90
C TYR A 59 15.48 9.07 1.01
N MET A 60 16.29 9.68 0.15
CA MET A 60 17.76 9.64 0.21
C MET A 60 18.29 10.27 1.50
N ARG A 61 17.71 11.38 1.97
CA ARG A 61 18.01 11.93 3.30
C ARG A 61 17.69 10.95 4.42
N PHE A 62 16.63 10.16 4.26
CA PHE A 62 16.30 9.12 5.22
C PHE A 62 17.35 7.98 5.22
N LEU A 63 17.78 7.51 4.04
CA LEU A 63 18.83 6.48 3.90
C LEU A 63 20.16 6.88 4.54
N ARG A 64 20.50 8.17 4.53
CA ARG A 64 21.73 8.68 5.18
C ARG A 64 21.72 8.56 6.71
N LYS A 65 20.54 8.41 7.34
CA LYS A 65 20.42 8.27 8.79
C LYS A 65 20.88 6.88 9.22
N ARG A 66 21.99 6.81 9.96
CA ARG A 66 22.54 5.59 10.55
C ARG A 66 23.06 5.86 11.95
N MET A 67 23.07 4.85 12.81
CA MET A 67 23.79 4.91 14.08
C MET A 67 25.29 4.89 13.80
N ASN A 68 26.07 5.77 14.44
CA ASN A 68 27.49 5.89 14.17
C ASN A 68 28.29 4.67 14.67
N THR A 69 27.96 4.16 15.86
CA THR A 69 28.66 3.04 16.49
C THR A 69 28.46 1.72 15.75
N LYS A 70 27.20 1.28 15.59
CA LYS A 70 26.87 0.03 14.88
C LYS A 70 25.61 0.22 14.04
N PRO A 71 25.75 0.39 12.70
CA PRO A 71 24.63 0.69 11.82
C PRO A 71 23.49 -0.34 11.86
N SER A 72 23.77 -1.60 12.22
CA SER A 72 22.76 -2.67 12.26
C SER A 72 21.73 -2.51 13.39
N HIS A 73 22.08 -1.87 14.51
CA HIS A 73 21.12 -1.56 15.59
C HIS A 73 20.42 -0.20 15.40
N GLY A 74 20.76 0.51 14.32
CA GLY A 74 20.18 1.80 13.98
C GLY A 74 18.83 1.71 13.28
N PRO A 75 18.37 2.84 12.72
CA PRO A 75 17.16 2.87 11.90
C PRO A 75 17.27 1.95 10.68
N ILE A 76 16.33 1.00 10.54
CA ILE A 76 16.27 0.11 9.39
C ILE A 76 15.54 0.80 8.24
N HIS A 77 16.16 0.73 7.05
CA HIS A 77 15.65 1.33 5.82
C HIS A 77 14.92 0.30 4.96
N PHE A 78 13.59 0.36 4.93
CA PHE A 78 12.78 -0.55 4.11
C PHE A 78 12.58 -0.03 2.69
N ARG A 79 13.12 -0.74 1.69
CA ARG A 79 13.01 -0.36 0.27
C ARG A 79 11.68 -0.75 -0.38
N ALA A 80 11.06 -1.83 0.11
CA ALA A 80 9.81 -2.37 -0.41
C ALA A 80 8.60 -1.43 -0.15
N PRO A 81 7.75 -1.11 -1.15
CA PRO A 81 6.58 -0.24 -0.97
C PRO A 81 5.62 -0.74 0.13
N ALA A 82 5.41 -2.06 0.25
CA ALA A 82 4.55 -2.60 1.32
C ALA A 82 5.12 -2.36 2.72
N LYS A 83 6.44 -2.37 2.87
CA LYS A 83 7.13 -2.10 4.14
C LYS A 83 7.24 -0.60 4.42
N ILE A 84 7.32 0.24 3.38
CA ILE A 84 7.22 1.69 3.53
C ILE A 84 5.85 2.06 4.12
N LEU A 85 4.76 1.50 3.56
CA LEU A 85 3.42 1.71 4.09
C LEU A 85 3.28 1.19 5.53
N TRP A 86 3.80 -0.01 5.80
CA TRP A 86 3.79 -0.58 7.15
C TRP A 86 4.51 0.34 8.15
N ARG A 87 5.65 0.90 7.76
CA ARG A 87 6.41 1.83 8.61
C ARG A 87 5.66 3.14 8.85
N THR A 88 4.93 3.66 7.86
CA THR A 88 4.11 4.87 8.04
C THR A 88 2.96 4.62 8.99
N ILE A 89 2.29 3.47 8.90
CA ILE A 89 1.21 3.09 9.83
C ILE A 89 1.76 2.83 11.23
N ARG A 90 2.93 2.17 11.35
CA ARG A 90 3.63 2.00 12.63
C ARG A 90 3.98 3.32 13.32
N GLY A 91 4.25 4.37 12.54
CA GLY A 91 4.49 5.72 13.07
C GLY A 91 3.24 6.40 13.63
N MET A 92 2.04 5.97 13.19
CA MET A 92 0.75 6.51 13.64
C MET A 92 0.12 5.71 14.79
N ILE A 93 0.68 4.54 15.13
CA ILE A 93 0.19 3.64 16.20
C ILE A 93 1.19 3.65 17.37
N PRO A 94 0.72 3.63 18.64
CA PRO A 94 1.57 3.46 19.82
C PRO A 94 2.13 2.03 19.94
N HIS A 95 3.03 1.67 19.02
CA HIS A 95 3.52 0.31 18.79
C HIS A 95 4.40 -0.28 19.91
N LYS A 96 4.85 0.54 20.86
CA LYS A 96 5.59 0.06 22.05
C LYS A 96 4.66 -0.57 23.09
N THR A 97 3.36 -0.25 23.05
CA THR A 97 2.37 -0.81 23.97
C THR A 97 1.85 -2.16 23.48
N LYS A 98 1.40 -3.02 24.40
CA LYS A 98 0.77 -4.32 24.04
C LYS A 98 -0.42 -4.14 23.10
N ARG A 99 -1.25 -3.12 23.34
CA ARG A 99 -2.41 -2.77 22.49
C ARG A 99 -1.97 -2.40 21.06
N GLY A 100 -0.95 -1.56 20.93
CA GLY A 100 -0.44 -1.15 19.62
C GLY A 100 0.24 -2.29 18.86
N ALA A 101 0.95 -3.17 19.55
CA ALA A 101 1.52 -4.37 18.96
C ALA A 101 0.42 -5.30 18.42
N ALA A 102 -0.66 -5.51 19.17
CA ALA A 102 -1.82 -6.27 18.72
C ALA A 102 -2.50 -5.63 17.50
N ALA A 103 -2.61 -4.30 17.46
CA ALA A 103 -3.14 -3.58 16.30
C ALA A 103 -2.28 -3.77 15.04
N LEU A 104 -0.94 -3.72 15.17
CA LEU A 104 -0.03 -3.97 14.05
C LEU A 104 -0.10 -5.41 13.55
N ALA A 105 -0.32 -6.38 14.43
CA ALA A 105 -0.49 -7.80 14.04
C ALA A 105 -1.74 -8.05 13.19
N ARG A 106 -2.75 -7.15 13.25
CA ARG A 106 -3.96 -7.22 12.42
C ARG A 106 -3.74 -6.72 10.99
N LEU A 107 -2.70 -5.92 10.75
CA LEU A 107 -2.37 -5.36 9.45
C LEU A 107 -1.54 -6.35 8.61
N LYS A 108 -1.95 -6.56 7.37
CA LYS A 108 -1.10 -7.19 6.34
C LYS A 108 -0.97 -6.26 5.15
N THR A 109 0.24 -6.10 4.62
CA THR A 109 0.50 -5.28 3.43
C THR A 109 1.19 -6.13 2.38
N PHE A 110 0.70 -6.05 1.14
CA PHE A 110 1.21 -6.82 0.02
C PHE A 110 1.50 -5.94 -1.19
N GLU A 111 2.49 -6.38 -1.97
CA GLU A 111 2.86 -5.82 -3.26
C GLU A 111 2.23 -6.70 -4.34
N GLY A 112 1.53 -6.12 -5.30
CA GLY A 112 0.66 -6.89 -6.17
C GLY A 112 -0.62 -7.38 -5.48
N VAL A 113 -1.32 -8.31 -6.14
CA VAL A 113 -2.47 -9.04 -5.59
C VAL A 113 -2.10 -10.52 -5.44
N PRO A 114 -1.80 -11.01 -4.21
CA PRO A 114 -1.53 -12.43 -4.02
C PRO A 114 -2.81 -13.28 -3.99
N PRO A 115 -2.79 -14.53 -4.48
CA PRO A 115 -3.85 -15.52 -4.18
C PRO A 115 -3.85 -15.74 -2.66
N PRO A 116 -4.95 -15.67 -1.88
CA PRO A 116 -6.39 -15.77 -2.18
C PRO A 116 -7.16 -14.42 -2.25
N TYR A 117 -6.46 -13.28 -2.26
CA TYR A 117 -7.09 -11.95 -2.19
C TYR A 117 -7.66 -11.45 -3.51
N ASP A 118 -7.39 -12.17 -4.61
CA ASP A 118 -7.87 -11.82 -5.93
C ASP A 118 -9.40 -11.95 -6.07
N LYS A 119 -9.96 -13.03 -5.51
CA LYS A 119 -11.40 -13.33 -5.50
C LYS A 119 -12.20 -12.48 -4.49
N VAL A 120 -11.51 -11.82 -3.56
CA VAL A 120 -12.17 -11.05 -2.49
C VAL A 120 -12.45 -9.64 -2.98
N LYS A 121 -13.65 -9.12 -2.69
CA LYS A 121 -14.00 -7.73 -3.00
C LYS A 121 -13.01 -6.77 -2.33
N ARG A 122 -12.37 -5.96 -3.15
CA ARG A 122 -11.44 -4.92 -2.74
C ARG A 122 -12.21 -3.63 -2.47
N MET A 123 -12.00 -3.07 -1.29
CA MET A 123 -12.64 -1.83 -0.85
C MET A 123 -11.71 -0.64 -1.11
N VAL A 124 -12.31 0.50 -1.41
CA VAL A 124 -11.63 1.77 -1.66
C VAL A 124 -11.98 2.73 -0.53
N ILE A 125 -11.01 3.50 -0.05
CA ILE A 125 -11.24 4.53 0.97
C ILE A 125 -11.38 5.87 0.24
N PRO A 126 -12.60 6.41 0.11
CA PRO A 126 -12.84 7.60 -0.72
C PRO A 126 -12.06 8.82 -0.21
N ASP A 127 -11.94 8.98 1.11
CA ASP A 127 -11.23 10.10 1.73
C ASP A 127 -9.74 10.19 1.30
N ALA A 128 -9.14 9.05 0.97
CA ALA A 128 -7.73 8.93 0.65
C ALA A 128 -7.45 8.92 -0.86
N LEU A 129 -8.46 8.98 -1.73
CA LEU A 129 -8.24 8.96 -3.18
C LEU A 129 -7.51 10.21 -3.67
N LYS A 130 -6.50 10.02 -4.53
CA LYS A 130 -5.73 11.10 -5.17
C LYS A 130 -6.64 12.09 -5.89
N VAL A 131 -7.60 11.60 -6.68
CA VAL A 131 -8.47 12.43 -7.53
C VAL A 131 -9.24 13.47 -6.72
N LEU A 132 -9.67 13.11 -5.51
CA LEU A 132 -10.43 13.99 -4.64
C LEU A 132 -9.55 14.95 -3.83
N ARG A 133 -8.27 14.61 -3.63
CA ARG A 133 -7.40 15.30 -2.67
C ARG A 133 -6.28 16.12 -3.31
N LEU A 134 -5.87 15.78 -4.53
CA LEU A 134 -4.85 16.49 -5.26
C LEU A 134 -5.51 17.25 -6.41
N GLN A 135 -5.28 18.57 -6.46
CA GLN A 135 -5.77 19.40 -7.55
C GLN A 135 -5.11 18.97 -8.87
N ALA A 136 -5.88 19.04 -9.96
CA ALA A 136 -5.41 18.72 -11.30
C ALA A 136 -4.18 19.58 -11.67
N GLY A 137 -3.21 18.98 -12.37
CA GLY A 137 -1.95 19.65 -12.75
C GLY A 137 -0.80 19.50 -11.75
N HIS A 138 -1.07 19.14 -10.48
CA HIS A 138 0.02 18.90 -9.54
C HIS A 138 0.71 17.54 -9.78
N LYS A 139 2.04 17.58 -9.84
CA LYS A 139 2.87 16.38 -9.99
C LYS A 139 2.71 15.46 -8.76
N TYR A 140 2.66 14.16 -9.02
CA TYR A 140 2.65 13.11 -8.01
C TYR A 140 3.66 12.02 -8.39
N CYS A 141 3.98 11.17 -7.42
CA CYS A 141 4.90 10.05 -7.58
C CYS A 141 4.21 8.77 -7.13
N LEU A 142 4.43 7.68 -7.87
CA LEU A 142 4.01 6.35 -7.44
C LEU A 142 5.06 5.74 -6.52
N LEU A 143 4.59 5.07 -5.45
CA LEU A 143 5.47 4.46 -4.47
C LEU A 143 6.33 3.36 -5.08
N GLY A 144 5.81 2.61 -6.05
CA GLY A 144 6.57 1.61 -6.80
C GLY A 144 7.73 2.22 -7.58
N ARG A 145 7.52 3.37 -8.24
CA ARG A 145 8.58 4.10 -8.96
C ARG A 145 9.65 4.63 -8.01
N LEU A 146 9.23 5.23 -6.89
CA LEU A 146 10.16 5.69 -5.85
C LEU A 146 11.00 4.54 -5.30
N SER A 147 10.35 3.39 -5.03
CA SER A 147 11.00 2.22 -4.44
C SER A 147 11.99 1.58 -5.41
N SER A 148 11.66 1.54 -6.70
CA SER A 148 12.56 1.04 -7.75
C SER A 148 13.89 1.82 -7.76
N GLU A 149 13.84 3.15 -7.70
CA GLU A 149 15.06 3.98 -7.65
C GLU A 149 15.88 3.83 -6.35
N VAL A 150 15.23 3.37 -5.28
CA VAL A 150 15.82 3.20 -3.95
C VAL A 150 16.43 1.80 -3.77
N GLY A 151 16.35 0.94 -4.79
CA GLY A 151 16.94 -0.40 -4.80
C GLY A 151 15.93 -1.51 -4.48
N TRP A 152 14.69 -1.37 -4.93
CA TRP A 152 13.70 -2.45 -4.91
C TRP A 152 13.59 -3.10 -6.29
N ASN A 153 14.08 -4.34 -6.40
CA ASN A 153 14.29 -5.02 -7.68
C ASN A 153 13.04 -5.74 -8.23
N HIS A 154 11.97 -5.86 -7.43
CA HIS A 154 10.78 -6.65 -7.79
C HIS A 154 9.74 -5.86 -8.61
N TYR A 155 10.06 -4.63 -9.02
CA TYR A 155 9.12 -3.76 -9.72
C TYR A 155 8.66 -4.35 -11.05
N GLU A 156 9.60 -4.88 -11.84
CA GLU A 156 9.31 -5.48 -13.15
C GLU A 156 8.51 -6.78 -12.99
N THR A 157 8.91 -7.66 -12.06
CA THR A 157 8.20 -8.91 -11.76
C THR A 157 6.73 -8.69 -11.41
N ILE A 158 6.43 -7.63 -10.65
CA ILE A 158 5.05 -7.30 -10.29
C ILE A 158 4.26 -6.82 -11.51
N LYS A 159 4.88 -5.98 -12.35
CA LYS A 159 4.22 -5.48 -13.56
C LYS A 159 3.86 -6.61 -14.52
N VAL A 160 4.81 -7.52 -14.79
CA VAL A 160 4.61 -8.70 -15.65
C VAL A 160 3.49 -9.58 -15.10
N ARG A 161 3.44 -9.77 -13.78
CA ARG A 161 2.39 -10.57 -13.14
C ARG A 161 1.01 -9.96 -13.33
N TYR A 162 0.87 -8.63 -13.24
CA TYR A 162 -0.40 -7.96 -13.57
C TYR A 162 -0.82 -8.16 -15.02
N GLU A 163 0.12 -8.04 -15.96
CA GLU A 163 -0.13 -8.24 -17.39
C GLU A 163 -0.54 -9.68 -17.70
N HIS A 164 0.13 -10.67 -17.09
CA HIS A 164 -0.27 -12.08 -17.21
C HIS A 164 -1.67 -12.35 -16.65
N TYR A 165 -2.00 -11.85 -15.46
CA TYR A 165 -3.35 -12.01 -14.90
C TYR A 165 -4.40 -11.32 -15.78
N PHE A 166 -4.09 -10.16 -16.35
CA PHE A 166 -4.99 -9.43 -17.23
C PHE A 166 -5.22 -10.17 -18.56
N LEU A 167 -4.17 -10.70 -19.16
CA LEU A 167 -4.25 -11.50 -20.39
C LEU A 167 -4.98 -12.83 -20.17
N LEU A 168 -4.71 -13.53 -19.06
CA LEU A 168 -5.48 -14.72 -18.66
C LEU A 168 -6.96 -14.39 -18.46
N TYR A 169 -7.28 -13.25 -17.86
CA TYR A 169 -8.68 -12.83 -17.66
C TYR A 169 -9.38 -12.52 -18.98
N ILE A 170 -8.71 -11.83 -19.91
CA ILE A 170 -9.24 -11.56 -21.26
C ILE A 170 -9.40 -12.85 -22.05
N PHE A 171 -8.40 -13.73 -22.04
CA PHE A 171 -8.44 -14.99 -22.77
C PHE A 171 -9.53 -15.93 -22.23
N CYS A 172 -9.69 -16.01 -20.90
CA CYS A 172 -10.75 -16.78 -20.26
C CYS A 172 -12.15 -16.16 -20.49
N ALA A 173 -12.26 -14.83 -20.51
CA ALA A 173 -13.51 -14.14 -20.83
C ALA A 173 -13.92 -14.34 -22.31
N TRP A 174 -12.95 -14.34 -23.23
CA TRP A 174 -13.17 -14.64 -24.64
C TRP A 174 -13.57 -16.10 -24.87
N ALA A 175 -12.89 -17.05 -24.20
CA ALA A 175 -13.23 -18.48 -24.24
C ALA A 175 -14.65 -18.76 -23.71
N SER A 176 -15.10 -18.02 -22.68
CA SER A 176 -16.46 -18.16 -22.15
C SER A 176 -17.56 -17.53 -23.03
N TRP A 177 -17.20 -16.59 -23.92
CA TRP A 177 -18.14 -15.99 -24.89
C TRP A 177 -18.36 -16.87 -26.12
N GLY A 178 -17.39 -17.72 -26.49
CA GLY A 178 -17.50 -18.64 -27.62
C GLY A 178 -18.30 -19.92 -27.36
N SER A 179 -18.92 -20.07 -26.17
CA SER A 179 -19.67 -21.27 -25.77
C SER A 179 -21.20 -21.05 -25.74
N VAL A 180 -21.68 -19.90 -26.22
CA VAL A 180 -23.11 -19.51 -26.24
C VAL A 180 -23.61 -19.40 -27.69
N THR A 181 -23.43 -20.47 -28.46
CA THR A 181 -24.03 -20.76 -29.77
C THR A 181 -24.14 -22.25 -29.91
#